data_AF-D8UCZ8-F1
#
_entry.id   AF-D8UCZ8-F1
#
_cell.length_a   1.000
_cell.length_b   1.000
_cell.length_c   1.000
_cell.angle_alpha   90.00
_cell.angle_beta   90.00
_cell.angle_gamma   90.00
#
_symmetry.space_group_name_H-M   'P 1'
#
loop_
_entity.id
_entity.type
_entity.pdbx_description
1 polymer ?
#
loop_
_entity_poly.entity_id
_entity_poly.type
_entity_poly.pdbx_seq_one_letter_code
_entity_poly.pdbx_strand_id
1 'polypeptide(L)'
;MAAAVMERVGTALQAGDFSAVVGLLDEAELCSPSASALEEGWPAALHLLGHIYNGSLPDARMLYKRLPEAVKAEPQVKAAWQLLQYAWQGSGKGVWRALRGHPWAGHCRVLVEALAERAEDAVAAALGRGWRRAGDGSGALEVVPPALARGELDSLASLEQLSEYMMQLE
;
A
#
# COMPACT_ATOMS: atom_id res chain seq x y z
N MET A 1 -27.74 4.43 0.36
CA MET A 1 -26.71 3.63 -0.34
C MET A 1 -25.39 3.68 0.42
N ALA A 2 -24.80 4.86 0.63
CA ALA A 2 -23.56 5.01 1.42
C ALA A 2 -23.61 4.36 2.82
N ALA A 3 -24.70 4.50 3.57
CA ALA A 3 -24.81 3.91 4.92
C ALA A 3 -24.75 2.36 4.93
N ALA A 4 -25.47 1.70 4.01
CA ALA A 4 -25.49 0.24 3.91
C ALA A 4 -24.15 -0.32 3.40
N VAL A 5 -23.47 0.42 2.52
CA VAL A 5 -22.11 0.08 2.06
C VAL A 5 -21.14 0.20 3.22
N MET A 6 -21.23 1.27 4.02
CA MET A 6 -20.38 1.46 5.19
C MET A 6 -20.61 0.44 6.29
N GLU A 7 -21.82 -0.12 6.40
CA GLU A 7 -22.09 -1.27 7.27
C GLU A 7 -21.37 -2.53 6.79
N ARG A 8 -21.48 -2.88 5.49
CA ARG A 8 -20.73 -4.00 4.88
C ARG A 8 -19.22 -3.83 5.04
N VAL A 9 -18.72 -2.62 4.84
CA VAL A 9 -17.31 -2.28 5.07
C VAL A 9 -16.93 -2.47 6.54
N GLY A 10 -17.77 -2.02 7.48
CA GLY A 10 -17.57 -2.26 8.90
C GLY A 10 -17.49 -3.75 9.25
N THR A 11 -18.38 -4.57 8.68
CA THR A 11 -18.34 -6.03 8.84
C THR A 11 -17.06 -6.65 8.29
N ALA A 12 -16.62 -6.24 7.09
CA ALA A 12 -15.39 -6.73 6.48
C ALA A 12 -14.16 -6.38 7.34
N LEU A 13 -14.10 -5.14 7.85
CA LEU A 13 -13.04 -4.69 8.74
C LEU A 13 -13.02 -5.48 10.07
N GLN A 14 -14.18 -5.77 10.65
CA GLN A 14 -14.28 -6.58 11.87
C GLN A 14 -13.86 -8.05 11.63
N ALA A 15 -14.14 -8.58 10.43
CA ALA A 15 -13.73 -9.92 10.04
C ALA A 15 -12.24 -10.02 9.62
N GLY A 16 -11.53 -8.89 9.53
CA GLY A 16 -10.16 -8.84 9.04
C GLY A 16 -10.02 -8.99 7.52
N ASP A 17 -11.13 -8.96 6.77
CA ASP A 17 -11.12 -8.99 5.30
C ASP A 17 -10.89 -7.58 4.75
N PHE A 18 -9.68 -7.07 4.96
CA PHE A 18 -9.28 -5.74 4.53
C PHE A 18 -9.25 -5.60 3.00
N SER A 19 -9.00 -6.72 2.29
CA SER A 19 -8.95 -6.75 0.83
C SER A 19 -10.28 -6.50 0.16
N ALA A 20 -11.39 -6.91 0.79
CA ALA A 20 -12.74 -6.72 0.26
C ALA A 20 -13.21 -5.26 0.30
N VAL A 21 -12.62 -4.42 1.16
CA VAL A 21 -13.05 -3.03 1.39
C VAL A 21 -13.10 -2.23 0.09
N VAL A 22 -12.07 -2.37 -0.77
CA VAL A 22 -12.03 -1.63 -2.04
C VAL A 22 -13.12 -2.08 -3.00
N GLY A 23 -13.36 -3.39 -3.11
CA GLY A 23 -14.40 -3.93 -4.00
C GLY A 23 -15.80 -3.48 -3.60
N LEU A 24 -16.06 -3.37 -2.29
CA LEU A 24 -17.33 -2.82 -1.77
C LEU A 24 -17.52 -1.35 -2.13
N LEU A 25 -16.44 -0.57 -2.11
CA LEU A 25 -16.47 0.86 -2.41
C LEU A 25 -16.49 1.13 -3.92
N ASP A 26 -15.76 0.35 -4.73
CA ASP A 26 -15.83 0.37 -6.19
C ASP A 26 -17.24 0.03 -6.68
N GLU A 27 -17.83 -1.05 -6.17
CA GLU A 27 -19.21 -1.45 -6.49
C GLU A 27 -20.20 -0.34 -6.12
N ALA A 28 -20.05 0.26 -4.94
CA ALA A 28 -20.91 1.35 -4.49
C ALA A 28 -20.76 2.62 -5.33
N GLU A 29 -19.55 2.92 -5.80
CA GLU A 29 -19.30 4.06 -6.70
C GLU A 29 -19.96 3.81 -8.06
N LEU A 30 -19.74 2.63 -8.65
CA LEU A 30 -20.27 2.25 -9.96
C LEU A 30 -21.79 2.15 -9.99
N CYS A 31 -22.40 1.62 -8.93
CA CYS A 31 -23.85 1.49 -8.80
C CYS A 31 -24.52 2.77 -8.31
N SER A 32 -23.76 3.84 -8.03
CA SER A 32 -24.35 5.12 -7.63
C SER A 32 -25.17 5.70 -8.79
N PRO A 33 -26.44 6.09 -8.55
CA PRO A 33 -27.24 6.76 -9.57
C PRO A 33 -26.79 8.21 -9.79
N SER A 34 -25.87 8.73 -8.97
CA SER A 34 -25.36 10.09 -9.08
C SER A 34 -24.04 10.12 -9.84
N ALA A 35 -23.95 11.00 -10.84
CA ALA A 35 -22.68 11.35 -11.49
C ALA A 35 -21.67 12.00 -10.54
N SER A 36 -22.14 12.46 -9.36
CA SER A 36 -21.34 13.07 -8.30
C SER A 36 -21.19 12.17 -7.06
N ALA A 37 -21.15 10.85 -7.25
CA ALA A 37 -21.01 9.88 -6.15
C ALA A 37 -19.81 10.14 -5.21
N LEU A 38 -18.74 10.76 -5.74
CA LEU A 38 -17.50 11.08 -5.04
C LEU A 38 -17.50 12.45 -4.33
N GLU A 39 -18.64 13.13 -4.23
CA GLU A 39 -18.78 14.40 -3.51
C GLU A 39 -18.91 14.21 -1.99
N GLU A 40 -19.37 15.24 -1.29
CA GLU A 40 -19.43 15.35 0.16
C GLU A 40 -20.17 14.15 0.79
N GLY A 41 -19.49 13.46 1.71
CA GLY A 41 -19.99 12.26 2.38
C GLY A 41 -19.47 10.94 1.80
N TRP A 42 -18.74 10.94 0.69
CA TRP A 42 -18.03 9.76 0.21
C TRP A 42 -16.83 9.43 1.11
N PRO A 43 -16.61 8.15 1.50
CA PRO A 43 -15.46 7.75 2.34
C PRO A 43 -14.15 7.71 1.54
N ALA A 44 -13.74 8.84 0.96
CA ALA A 44 -12.63 8.94 0.00
C ALA A 44 -11.28 8.47 0.58
N ALA A 45 -10.98 8.82 1.82
CA ALA A 45 -9.74 8.39 2.48
C ALA A 45 -9.68 6.87 2.62
N LEU A 46 -10.79 6.25 3.03
CA LEU A 46 -10.89 4.80 3.17
C LEU A 46 -10.77 4.11 1.80
N HIS A 47 -11.39 4.69 0.77
CA HIS A 47 -11.33 4.16 -0.59
C HIS A 47 -9.88 4.16 -1.14
N LEU A 48 -9.15 5.26 -0.94
CA LEU A 48 -7.73 5.35 -1.30
C LEU A 48 -6.88 4.34 -0.52
N LEU A 49 -7.09 4.24 0.79
CA LEU A 49 -6.37 3.27 1.63
C LEU A 49 -6.65 1.83 1.21
N GLY A 50 -7.87 1.51 0.77
CA GLY A 50 -8.23 0.19 0.24
C GLY A 50 -7.42 -0.19 -1.00
N HIS A 51 -7.30 0.71 -1.98
CA HIS A 51 -6.45 0.46 -3.14
C HIS A 51 -4.97 0.33 -2.76
N ILE A 52 -4.47 1.17 -1.84
CA ILE A 52 -3.08 1.07 -1.35
C ILE A 52 -2.84 -0.29 -0.68
N TYR A 53 -3.76 -0.75 0.16
CA TYR A 53 -3.68 -2.04 0.84
C TYR A 53 -3.64 -3.22 -0.14
N ASN A 54 -4.40 -3.15 -1.23
CA ASN A 54 -4.38 -4.17 -2.28
C ASN A 54 -3.20 -4.04 -3.25
N GLY A 55 -2.35 -3.02 -3.11
CA GLY A 55 -1.23 -2.77 -4.01
C GLY A 55 -1.61 -2.11 -5.35
N SER A 56 -2.88 -1.75 -5.53
CA SER A 56 -3.41 -1.09 -6.73
C SER A 56 -3.12 0.42 -6.73
N LEU A 57 -1.83 0.78 -6.70
CA LEU A 57 -1.42 2.19 -6.67
C LEU A 57 -1.89 3.02 -7.89
N PRO A 58 -1.93 2.47 -9.13
CA PRO A 58 -2.46 3.21 -10.28
C PRO A 58 -3.94 3.58 -10.12
N ASP A 59 -4.74 2.66 -9.59
CA ASP A 59 -6.18 2.86 -9.38
C ASP A 59 -6.41 3.89 -8.28
N ALA A 60 -5.66 3.80 -7.18
CA ALA A 60 -5.68 4.81 -6.12
C ALA A 60 -5.37 6.22 -6.66
N ARG A 61 -4.40 6.33 -7.58
CA ARG A 61 -4.04 7.59 -8.22
C ARG A 61 -5.15 8.10 -9.14
N MET A 62 -5.81 7.21 -9.88
CA MET A 62 -6.93 7.58 -10.73
C MET A 62 -8.12 8.05 -9.90
N LEU A 63 -8.44 7.34 -8.82
CA LEU A 63 -9.45 7.74 -7.84
C LEU A 63 -9.17 9.16 -7.31
N TYR A 64 -7.96 9.42 -6.80
CA TYR A 64 -7.61 10.74 -6.26
C TYR A 64 -7.81 11.88 -7.28
N LYS A 65 -7.46 11.64 -8.55
CA LYS A 65 -7.63 12.64 -9.61
C LYS A 65 -9.10 12.99 -9.88
N ARG A 66 -10.01 12.04 -9.71
CA ARG A 66 -11.46 12.22 -9.89
C ARG A 66 -12.14 12.92 -8.71
N LEU A 67 -11.51 12.92 -7.53
CA LEU A 67 -12.08 13.55 -6.35
C LEU A 67 -12.26 15.07 -6.55
N PRO A 68 -13.39 15.64 -6.10
CA PRO A 68 -13.58 17.09 -6.02
C PRO A 68 -12.56 17.75 -5.07
N GLU A 69 -12.24 19.02 -5.30
CA GLU A 69 -11.28 19.76 -4.46
C GLU A 69 -11.74 19.89 -3.00
N ALA A 70 -13.05 19.95 -2.75
CA ALA A 70 -13.62 19.96 -1.40
C ALA A 70 -13.25 18.68 -0.62
N VAL A 71 -13.38 17.51 -1.25
CA VAL A 71 -13.04 16.21 -0.64
C VAL A 71 -11.53 16.06 -0.49
N LYS A 72 -10.73 16.54 -1.45
CA LYS A 72 -9.27 16.58 -1.33
C LYS A 72 -8.79 17.48 -0.18
N ALA A 73 -9.59 18.45 0.25
CA ALA A 73 -9.23 19.32 1.36
C ALA A 73 -9.22 18.58 2.71
N GLU A 74 -9.94 17.46 2.82
CA GLU A 74 -10.07 16.66 4.04
C GLU A 74 -8.70 16.15 4.54
N PRO A 75 -8.40 16.26 5.85
CA PRO A 75 -7.10 15.87 6.39
C PRO A 75 -6.73 14.40 6.15
N GLN A 76 -7.68 13.48 6.29
CA GLN A 76 -7.45 12.03 6.09
C GLN A 76 -7.18 11.71 4.61
N VAL A 77 -7.83 12.41 3.68
CA VAL A 77 -7.62 12.25 2.23
C VAL A 77 -6.24 12.75 1.84
N LYS A 78 -5.80 13.90 2.37
CA LYS A 78 -4.43 14.41 2.18
C LYS A 78 -3.37 13.45 2.69
N ALA A 79 -3.59 12.89 3.88
CA ALA A 79 -2.68 11.90 4.46
C ALA A 79 -2.62 10.61 3.62
N ALA A 80 -3.77 10.12 3.12
CA ALA A 80 -3.82 8.94 2.27
C ALA A 80 -3.13 9.18 0.92
N TRP A 81 -3.29 10.39 0.36
CA TRP A 81 -2.57 10.80 -0.85
C TRP A 81 -1.06 10.86 -0.63
N GLN A 82 -0.60 11.43 0.49
CA GLN A 82 0.82 11.48 0.82
C GLN A 82 1.41 10.06 1.01
N LEU A 83 0.66 9.16 1.66
CA LEU A 83 1.02 7.75 1.78
C LEU A 83 1.18 7.09 0.41
N LEU A 84 0.22 7.30 -0.50
CA LEU A 84 0.29 6.82 -1.88
C LEU A 84 1.52 7.35 -2.61
N GLN A 85 1.87 8.63 -2.44
CA GLN A 85 3.07 9.21 -3.06
C GLN A 85 4.36 8.51 -2.58
N TYR A 86 4.47 8.24 -1.28
CA TYR A 86 5.62 7.51 -0.75
C TYR A 86 5.66 6.05 -1.22
N ALA A 87 4.51 5.38 -1.26
CA ALA A 87 4.41 4.02 -1.78
C ALA A 87 4.82 3.96 -3.26
N TRP A 88 4.36 4.91 -4.07
CA TRP A 88 4.71 5.02 -5.49
C TRP A 88 6.21 5.25 -5.72
N GLN A 89 6.85 6.00 -4.84
CA GLN A 89 8.29 6.27 -4.90
C GLN A 89 9.15 5.15 -4.30
N GLY A 90 8.53 4.08 -3.77
CA GLY A 90 9.24 3.01 -3.07
C GLY A 90 9.89 3.46 -1.75
N SER A 91 9.45 4.58 -1.18
CA SER A 91 10.06 5.13 0.04
C SER A 91 9.52 4.45 1.30
N GLY A 92 10.18 3.38 1.75
CA GLY A 92 9.78 2.66 2.97
C GLY A 92 9.66 3.56 4.21
N LYS A 93 10.64 4.42 4.46
CA LYS A 93 10.57 5.42 5.56
C LYS A 93 9.46 6.44 5.36
N GLY A 94 9.20 6.85 4.12
CA GLY A 94 8.09 7.74 3.78
C GLY A 94 6.75 7.11 4.13
N VAL A 95 6.55 5.85 3.74
CA VAL A 95 5.37 5.05 4.07
C VAL A 95 5.17 4.98 5.58
N TRP A 96 6.19 4.57 6.33
CA TRP A 96 6.14 4.51 7.80
C TRP A 96 5.82 5.85 8.45
N ARG A 97 6.39 6.94 7.93
CA ARG A 97 6.10 8.30 8.40
C ARG A 97 4.66 8.68 8.14
N ALA A 98 4.12 8.38 6.96
CA ALA A 98 2.73 8.72 6.63
C ALA A 98 1.72 7.89 7.43
N LEU A 99 2.00 6.59 7.65
CA LEU A 99 1.16 5.72 8.48
C LEU A 99 1.05 6.25 9.92
N ARG A 100 2.17 6.69 10.53
CA ARG A 100 2.20 7.15 11.93
C ARG A 100 2.01 8.66 12.12
N GLY A 101 2.15 9.45 11.06
CA GLY A 101 2.20 10.91 11.11
C GLY A 101 0.83 11.59 11.12
N HIS A 102 -0.24 10.85 10.87
CA HIS A 102 -1.61 11.37 10.85
C HIS A 102 -2.47 10.70 11.92
N PRO A 103 -3.31 11.45 12.67
CA PRO A 103 -4.25 10.88 13.63
C PRO A 103 -5.46 10.25 12.92
N TRP A 104 -5.27 9.06 12.35
CA TRP A 104 -6.34 8.31 11.68
C TRP A 104 -7.48 8.00 12.63
N ALA A 105 -8.71 8.02 12.11
CA ALA A 105 -9.92 7.79 12.91
C ALA A 105 -10.87 6.78 12.25
N GLY A 106 -11.74 6.17 13.06
CA GLY A 106 -12.77 5.24 12.59
C GLY A 106 -12.22 4.08 11.76
N HIS A 107 -12.91 3.78 10.66
CA HIS A 107 -12.53 2.71 9.73
C HIS A 107 -11.16 2.91 9.08
N CYS A 108 -10.74 4.16 8.84
CA CYS A 108 -9.42 4.44 8.26
C CYS A 108 -8.30 4.01 9.21
N ARG A 109 -8.48 4.21 10.53
CA ARG A 109 -7.49 3.78 11.53
C ARG A 109 -7.27 2.27 11.48
N VAL A 110 -8.36 1.51 11.46
CA VAL A 110 -8.31 0.04 11.40
C VAL A 110 -7.54 -0.44 10.16
N LEU A 111 -7.84 0.15 9.00
CA LEU A 111 -7.17 -0.25 7.75
C LEU A 111 -5.69 0.17 7.71
N VAL A 112 -5.34 1.31 8.31
CA VAL A 112 -3.94 1.77 8.42
C VAL A 112 -3.13 0.88 9.36
N GLU A 113 -3.74 0.44 10.47
CA GLU A 113 -3.13 -0.52 11.40
C GLU A 113 -2.85 -1.85 10.67
N ALA A 114 -3.82 -2.39 9.94
CA ALA A 114 -3.64 -3.58 9.12
C ALA A 114 -2.57 -3.41 8.02
N LEU A 115 -2.50 -2.23 7.40
CA LEU A 115 -1.47 -1.91 6.41
C LEU A 115 -0.07 -1.85 7.03
N ALA A 116 0.06 -1.33 8.26
CA ALA A 116 1.31 -1.32 9.00
C ALA A 116 1.77 -2.74 9.35
N GLU A 117 0.87 -3.58 9.84
CA GLU A 117 1.16 -4.99 10.13
C GLU A 117 1.64 -5.73 8.87
N ARG A 118 0.91 -5.57 7.75
CA ARG A 118 1.30 -6.15 6.46
C ARG A 118 2.67 -5.67 5.98
N ALA A 119 3.01 -4.40 6.23
CA ALA A 119 4.32 -3.86 5.89
C ALA A 119 5.44 -4.46 6.77
N GLU A 120 5.16 -4.75 8.05
CA GLU A 120 6.10 -5.45 8.93
C GLU A 120 6.33 -6.90 8.47
N ASP A 121 5.27 -7.62 8.12
CA ASP A 121 5.37 -8.99 7.59
C ASP A 121 6.17 -9.04 6.29
N ALA A 122 5.94 -8.11 5.37
CA ALA A 122 6.69 -8.01 4.13
C ALA A 122 8.19 -7.79 4.37
N VAL A 123 8.52 -6.93 5.35
CA VAL A 123 9.90 -6.70 5.77
C VAL A 123 10.50 -7.96 6.40
N ALA A 124 9.79 -8.63 7.31
CA ALA A 124 10.25 -9.86 7.94
C ALA A 124 10.51 -10.97 6.91
N ALA A 125 9.61 -11.13 5.93
CA ALA A 125 9.77 -12.08 4.84
C ALA A 125 10.98 -11.77 3.97
N ALA A 126 11.23 -10.49 3.64
CA ALA A 126 12.41 -10.09 2.89
C ALA A 126 13.71 -10.34 3.67
N LEU A 127 13.74 -10.04 4.98
CA LEU A 127 14.88 -10.37 5.85
C LEU A 127 15.12 -11.89 5.91
N GLY A 128 14.06 -12.69 5.97
CA GLY A 128 14.14 -14.15 5.91
C GLY A 128 14.69 -14.69 4.58
N ARG A 129 14.53 -13.93 3.49
CA ARG A 129 15.15 -14.20 2.18
C ARG A 129 16.60 -13.72 2.06
N GLY A 130 17.20 -13.23 3.14
CA GLY A 130 18.58 -12.74 3.15
C GLY A 130 18.74 -11.29 2.65
N TRP A 131 17.64 -10.56 2.47
CA TRP A 131 17.70 -9.13 2.16
C TRP A 131 18.19 -8.38 3.39
N ARG A 132 18.85 -7.23 3.19
CA ARG A 132 19.29 -6.36 4.28
C ARG A 132 18.54 -5.03 4.23
N ARG A 133 18.47 -4.34 5.38
CA ARG A 133 18.01 -2.94 5.39
C ARG A 133 19.12 -2.08 4.80
N ALA A 134 18.78 -1.24 3.84
CA ALA A 134 19.72 -0.28 3.26
C ALA A 134 20.29 0.63 4.35
N GLY A 135 21.61 0.82 4.34
CA GLY A 135 22.33 1.66 5.31
C GLY A 135 22.16 3.17 5.08
N ASP A 136 21.48 3.56 4.01
CA ASP A 136 21.23 4.96 3.61
C ASP A 136 20.16 5.67 4.46
N GLY A 137 19.54 4.96 5.41
CA GLY A 137 18.49 5.49 6.27
C GLY A 137 17.17 5.78 5.54
N SER A 138 16.98 5.26 4.32
CA SER A 138 15.74 5.31 3.53
C SER A 138 14.68 4.33 4.03
N GLY A 139 15.08 3.34 4.83
CA GLY A 139 14.24 2.23 5.24
C GLY A 139 13.92 1.24 4.11
N ALA A 140 14.57 1.38 2.95
CA ALA A 140 14.50 0.41 1.87
C ALA A 140 15.17 -0.92 2.26
N LEU A 141 14.79 -1.98 1.56
CA LEU A 141 15.44 -3.28 1.65
C LEU A 141 16.28 -3.46 0.39
N GLU A 142 17.52 -3.88 0.58
CA GLU A 142 18.48 -4.20 -0.48
C GLU A 142 18.70 -5.70 -0.54
N VAL A 143 18.74 -6.24 -1.76
CA VAL A 143 19.16 -7.62 -1.96
C VAL A 143 20.65 -7.68 -1.71
N VAL A 144 21.07 -8.59 -0.85
CA VAL A 144 22.49 -8.86 -0.63
C VAL A 144 22.98 -9.70 -1.79
N PRO A 145 23.95 -9.22 -2.60
CA PRO A 145 24.57 -10.08 -3.58
C PRO A 145 25.25 -11.25 -2.85
N PRO A 146 25.14 -12.49 -3.35
CA PRO A 146 26.01 -13.55 -2.85
C PRO A 146 27.47 -13.08 -2.98
N ALA A 147 28.27 -13.32 -1.96
CA ALA A 147 29.68 -12.92 -1.96
C ALA A 147 30.43 -13.76 -3.01
N LEU A 148 30.45 -13.29 -4.26
CA LEU A 148 31.25 -13.89 -5.32
C LEU A 148 32.71 -13.53 -5.04
N ALA A 149 33.54 -14.52 -4.69
CA ALA A 149 34.97 -14.29 -4.60
C ALA A 149 35.50 -13.95 -6.01
N ARG A 150 36.47 -13.03 -6.08
CA ARG A 150 37.10 -12.65 -7.34
C ARG A 150 37.77 -13.89 -7.95
N GLY A 151 37.20 -14.42 -9.04
CA GLY A 151 37.67 -15.64 -9.72
C GLY A 151 36.66 -16.81 -9.75
N GLU A 152 35.50 -16.71 -9.09
CA GLU A 152 34.53 -17.83 -9.04
C GLU A 152 33.53 -17.89 -10.21
N LEU A 153 33.50 -16.89 -11.10
CA LEU A 153 32.64 -16.92 -12.30
C LEU A 153 33.02 -18.03 -13.31
N ASP A 154 34.09 -18.76 -13.05
CA ASP A 154 34.57 -19.86 -13.89
C ASP A 154 33.82 -21.17 -13.61
N SER A 155 32.93 -21.21 -12.61
CA SER A 155 32.16 -22.41 -12.26
C SER A 155 30.67 -22.29 -12.62
N LEU A 156 30.10 -23.41 -13.07
CA LEU A 156 28.69 -23.52 -13.45
C LEU A 156 27.76 -23.19 -12.27
N ALA A 157 28.16 -23.55 -11.05
CA ALA A 157 27.44 -23.23 -9.83
C ALA A 157 27.35 -21.71 -9.55
N SER A 158 28.42 -20.97 -9.84
CA SER A 158 28.45 -19.51 -9.66
C SER A 158 27.59 -18.78 -10.69
N LEU A 159 27.47 -19.34 -11.91
CA LEU A 159 26.56 -18.84 -12.94
C LEU A 159 25.09 -19.13 -12.59
N GLU A 160 24.79 -20.31 -12.05
CA GLU A 160 23.45 -20.66 -11.56
C GLU A 160 23.00 -19.70 -10.45
N GLN A 161 23.88 -19.43 -9.46
CA GLN A 161 23.62 -18.48 -8.38
C GLN A 161 23.34 -17.05 -8.88
N LEU A 162 24.06 -16.63 -9.92
CA LEU A 162 23.82 -15.33 -10.57
C LEU A 162 22.49 -15.31 -11.32
N SER A 163 22.11 -16.42 -11.96
CA SER A 163 20.80 -16.53 -12.63
C SER A 163 19.64 -16.46 -11.64
N GLU A 164 19.77 -17.09 -10.47
CA GLU A 164 18.77 -17.01 -9.40
C GLU A 164 18.67 -15.59 -8.83
N TYR A 165 19.81 -14.93 -8.64
CA TYR A 165 19.84 -13.53 -8.22
C TYR A 165 19.17 -12.60 -9.24
N MET A 166 19.42 -12.80 -10.54
CA MET A 166 18.78 -12.02 -11.60
C MET A 166 17.27 -12.25 -11.66
N MET A 167 16.80 -13.49 -11.53
CA MET A 167 15.36 -13.80 -11.46
C MET A 167 14.66 -13.14 -10.26
N GLN A 168 15.38 -12.87 -9.17
CA GLN A 168 14.81 -12.19 -7.99
C GLN A 168 14.70 -10.67 -8.14
N LEU A 169 15.30 -10.08 -9.18
CA LEU A 169 15.28 -8.65 -9.45
C LEU A 169 14.23 -8.22 -10.50
N GLU A 170 13.67 -9.17 -11.25
CA GLU A 170 12.58 -8.96 -12.22
C GLU A 170 11.19 -9.04 -11.55
#